data_AF-A0A2P4NQ57-F1
#
_entry.id   AF-A0A2P4NQ57-F1
#
_cell.length_a   1.000
_cell.length_b   1.000
_cell.length_c   1.000
_cell.angle_alpha   90.00
_cell.angle_beta   90.00
_cell.angle_gamma   90.00
#
_symmetry.space_group_name_H-M   'P 1'
#
loop_
_entity.id
_entity.type
_entity.pdbx_description
1 polymer ?
#
loop_
_entity_poly.entity_id
_entity_poly.type
_entity_poly.pdbx_seq_one_letter_code
_entity_poly.pdbx_strand_id
1 'polypeptide(L)'
;MRGSTLLVAALVVLAGCAAPVSPGDDATTATTATTAVSTPTTESPTATTAAPTTARPETTPTETATPTASPTPEPTETFTPASGYGPWGSDPVVVAVDAPDDGRDYATLVSEATTFWEANDARYLGYEVDYEVDANASDPDMVVRFSDTIPECSGQADAVGCAPYITRERQIDRPETVYVRTGFSDDSTVEIIEHELGHTLGLAHGDEPAALMNATGILYTTPRTNATEKAFPWDDPNFTVYIDDTNASDPDAAREQVRHALDYFADGAPGMTDNLTYTYVDDPADAEVRISFADSSPCAPGAVSCAAASGYDPDGDEALETYNSYRVILVDLDTEAVGWHVGYWTAHYLGAEADDEKPEPFRNATYNERRSEWWT
;
A
#
# COMPACT_ATOMS: atom_id res chain seq x y z
N MET A 1 12.98 -30.97 -0.25
CA MET A 1 13.31 -29.88 -1.20
C MET A 1 12.40 -28.72 -0.83
N ARG A 2 12.95 -27.53 -0.62
CA ARG A 2 12.22 -26.35 -0.12
C ARG A 2 11.08 -26.04 -1.09
N GLY A 3 9.84 -26.10 -0.60
CA GLY A 3 8.67 -25.64 -1.34
C GLY A 3 8.79 -24.14 -1.51
N SER A 4 8.74 -23.68 -2.76
CA SER A 4 8.64 -22.25 -3.06
C SER A 4 7.21 -21.81 -2.79
N THR A 5 7.02 -21.13 -1.66
CA THR A 5 5.82 -20.34 -1.39
C THR A 5 5.83 -19.16 -2.36
N LEU A 6 4.82 -19.09 -3.22
CA LEU A 6 4.62 -17.95 -4.12
C LEU A 6 3.88 -16.87 -3.32
N LEU A 7 4.65 -15.93 -2.78
CA LEU A 7 4.16 -14.67 -2.21
C LEU A 7 3.51 -13.84 -3.34
N VAL A 8 2.25 -13.48 -3.18
CA VAL A 8 1.64 -12.38 -3.94
C VAL A 8 1.63 -11.19 -3.00
N ALA A 9 2.71 -10.41 -3.04
CA ALA A 9 2.74 -9.09 -2.42
C ALA A 9 1.89 -8.13 -3.26
N ALA A 10 0.92 -7.46 -2.65
CA ALA A 10 0.18 -6.39 -3.29
C ALA A 10 1.14 -5.21 -3.52
N LEU A 11 1.53 -5.01 -4.77
CA LEU A 11 2.37 -3.90 -5.20
C LEU A 11 1.51 -2.62 -5.20
N VAL A 12 1.65 -1.77 -4.18
CA VAL A 12 1.03 -0.44 -4.19
C VAL A 12 1.85 0.45 -5.13
N VAL A 13 1.19 0.93 -6.20
CA VAL A 13 1.79 1.76 -7.24
C VAL A 13 1.64 3.23 -6.87
N LEU A 14 2.73 3.90 -6.49
CA LEU A 14 2.81 5.37 -6.46
C LEU A 14 3.66 5.85 -7.63
N ALA A 15 2.98 6.17 -8.74
CA ALA A 15 3.61 6.78 -9.90
C ALA A 15 3.69 8.30 -9.71
N GLY A 16 4.89 8.87 -9.76
CA GLY A 16 5.05 10.33 -9.68
C GLY A 16 6.44 10.79 -10.10
N CYS A 17 6.53 11.32 -11.31
CA CYS A 17 7.73 11.93 -11.89
C CYS A 17 8.15 13.21 -11.14
N ALA A 18 9.45 13.41 -10.95
CA ALA A 18 10.03 14.72 -10.65
C ALA A 18 10.68 15.32 -11.91
N ALA A 19 10.13 16.43 -12.42
CA ALA A 19 10.91 17.48 -13.10
C ALA A 19 10.16 18.83 -13.03
N PRO A 20 10.88 19.95 -12.80
CA PRO A 20 10.28 21.26 -12.51
C PRO A 20 9.80 21.98 -13.78
N VAL A 21 8.59 22.53 -13.75
CA VAL A 21 8.08 23.43 -14.80
C VAL A 21 8.22 24.87 -14.33
N SER A 22 9.11 25.63 -14.99
CA SER A 22 9.06 27.09 -15.02
C SER A 22 8.23 27.56 -16.22
N PRO A 23 7.54 28.71 -16.13
CA PRO A 23 6.68 29.19 -17.20
C PRO A 23 7.48 29.90 -18.29
N GLY A 24 7.26 29.54 -19.56
CA GLY A 24 7.70 30.35 -20.70
C GLY A 24 7.97 29.56 -21.98
N ASP A 25 7.25 29.96 -23.02
CA ASP A 25 7.54 29.82 -24.45
C ASP A 25 7.04 28.59 -25.22
N ASP A 26 6.02 28.88 -26.05
CA ASP A 26 5.48 28.11 -27.16
C ASP A 26 6.56 27.57 -28.12
N ALA A 27 6.50 26.26 -28.40
CA ALA A 27 6.95 25.71 -29.69
C ALA A 27 6.35 24.31 -29.94
N THR A 28 5.19 24.29 -30.60
CA THR A 28 4.57 23.08 -31.16
C THR A 28 5.42 22.55 -32.33
N THR A 29 5.82 21.28 -32.29
CA THR A 29 6.16 20.52 -33.52
C THR A 29 5.44 19.18 -33.48
N ALA A 30 4.27 19.12 -34.14
CA ALA A 30 3.60 17.87 -34.48
C ALA A 30 3.68 17.68 -36.01
N THR A 31 4.18 16.52 -36.42
CA THR A 31 4.33 16.13 -37.83
C THR A 31 3.14 15.25 -38.25
N THR A 32 2.36 15.79 -39.20
CA THR A 32 1.69 15.14 -40.35
C THR A 32 0.52 14.16 -40.12
N ALA A 33 -0.70 14.58 -40.51
CA ALA A 33 -1.44 13.98 -41.63
C ALA A 33 -2.68 14.81 -42.08
N THR A 34 -2.57 15.28 -43.31
CA THR A 34 -3.48 15.86 -44.32
C THR A 34 -4.99 15.58 -44.23
N THR A 35 -5.84 16.61 -44.44
CA THR A 35 -6.84 16.72 -45.55
C THR A 35 -7.36 18.16 -45.71
N ALA A 36 -7.48 18.59 -46.96
CA ALA A 36 -7.68 19.95 -47.48
C ALA A 36 -9.09 20.56 -47.28
N VAL A 37 -9.21 21.90 -47.33
CA VAL A 37 -10.00 22.69 -48.33
C VAL A 37 -9.56 24.18 -48.32
N SER A 38 -9.51 24.74 -49.52
CA SER A 38 -9.03 26.01 -50.10
C SER A 38 -9.63 27.36 -49.59
N THR A 39 -8.81 28.40 -49.35
CA THR A 39 -8.61 29.68 -50.13
C THR A 39 -9.31 30.96 -49.57
N PRO A 40 -8.91 32.21 -49.94
CA PRO A 40 -7.83 32.99 -49.31
C PRO A 40 -8.22 34.50 -49.08
N THR A 41 -7.22 35.35 -48.80
CA THR A 41 -7.09 36.81 -49.12
C THR A 41 -6.81 37.68 -47.87
N THR A 42 -5.56 38.04 -47.59
CA THR A 42 -4.80 39.27 -47.98
C THR A 42 -5.23 40.55 -47.23
N GLU A 43 -4.32 41.12 -46.43
CA GLU A 43 -3.74 42.48 -46.58
C GLU A 43 -3.24 43.05 -45.22
N SER A 44 -1.94 43.34 -45.19
CA SER A 44 -1.33 44.38 -44.34
C SER A 44 -1.52 45.73 -45.05
N PRO A 45 -1.51 46.92 -44.40
CA PRO A 45 -0.24 47.47 -43.94
C PRO A 45 -0.25 48.43 -42.72
N THR A 46 0.96 48.57 -42.18
CA THR A 46 1.65 49.71 -41.54
C THR A 46 1.03 51.12 -41.68
N ALA A 47 1.05 51.93 -40.60
CA ALA A 47 1.79 53.22 -40.55
C ALA A 47 1.63 54.04 -39.25
N THR A 48 2.78 54.60 -38.87
CA THR A 48 3.20 55.57 -37.84
C THR A 48 2.49 56.94 -37.87
N THR A 49 2.41 57.62 -36.71
CA THR A 49 2.97 58.98 -36.41
C THR A 49 2.05 59.96 -35.66
N ALA A 50 2.70 60.70 -34.74
CA ALA A 50 2.44 62.07 -34.24
C ALA A 50 1.68 62.28 -32.92
N ALA A 51 2.44 62.81 -31.95
CA ALA A 51 1.99 63.63 -30.83
C ALA A 51 1.55 65.04 -31.28
N PRO A 52 0.87 65.79 -30.41
CA PRO A 52 1.43 67.10 -30.04
C PRO A 52 1.28 67.46 -28.54
N THR A 53 2.06 68.48 -28.17
CA THR A 53 2.34 69.03 -26.84
C THR A 53 1.35 70.13 -26.42
N THR A 54 1.27 70.35 -25.09
CA THR A 54 1.20 71.64 -24.35
C THR A 54 -0.11 71.98 -23.63
N ALA A 55 -0.07 72.07 -22.29
CA ALA A 55 -0.33 73.30 -21.50
C ALA A 55 -0.24 73.07 -19.98
N ARG A 56 0.48 73.96 -19.30
CA ARG A 56 0.64 74.09 -17.83
C ARG A 56 -0.43 75.05 -17.26
N PRO A 57 -0.83 74.89 -16.00
CA PRO A 57 -0.96 76.07 -15.13
C PRO A 57 -0.27 75.90 -13.76
N GLU A 58 -0.09 77.06 -13.12
CA GLU A 58 0.72 77.32 -11.93
C GLU A 58 0.00 77.14 -10.58
N THR A 59 0.70 76.42 -9.68
CA THR A 59 0.95 76.63 -8.23
C THR A 59 -0.11 77.24 -7.29
N THR A 60 -0.30 76.55 -6.16
CA THR A 60 -0.64 77.09 -4.83
C THR A 60 0.21 76.33 -3.79
N PRO A 61 0.77 76.97 -2.74
CA PRO A 61 1.76 76.35 -1.86
C PRO A 61 1.11 75.52 -0.75
N THR A 62 1.66 74.34 -0.46
CA THR A 62 1.29 73.51 0.69
C THR A 62 2.49 73.35 1.61
N GLU A 63 2.23 73.52 2.90
CA GLU A 63 3.18 73.54 4.01
C GLU A 63 4.05 72.28 4.12
N THR A 64 5.30 72.53 4.51
CA THR A 64 6.32 71.55 4.86
C THR A 64 5.89 70.67 6.03
N ALA A 65 5.66 69.38 5.78
CA ALA A 65 5.66 68.36 6.82
C ALA A 65 7.07 67.76 6.95
N THR A 66 7.63 67.84 8.15
CA THR A 66 8.88 67.17 8.53
C THR A 66 8.71 65.65 8.43
N PRO A 67 9.62 64.90 7.77
CA PRO A 67 9.53 63.44 7.75
C PRO A 67 9.86 62.88 9.15
N THR A 68 8.88 62.21 9.75
CA THR A 68 9.09 61.30 10.88
C THR A 68 9.97 60.15 10.41
N ALA A 69 11.06 59.89 11.13
CA ALA A 69 11.96 58.77 10.82
C ALA A 69 11.20 57.43 10.88
N SER A 70 11.27 56.65 9.81
CA SER A 70 10.87 55.24 9.82
C SER A 70 11.69 54.48 10.87
N PRO A 71 11.09 53.54 11.62
CA PRO A 71 11.86 52.66 12.48
C PRO A 71 12.81 51.82 11.61
N THR A 72 14.09 51.82 11.97
CA THR A 72 15.09 50.91 11.44
C THR A 72 14.63 49.48 11.75
N PRO A 73 14.51 48.57 10.78
CA PRO A 73 14.26 47.16 11.08
C PRO A 73 15.42 46.64 11.93
N GLU A 74 15.09 46.01 13.06
CA GLU A 74 16.03 45.24 13.86
C GLU A 74 16.67 44.19 12.93
N PRO A 75 18.00 43.96 13.01
CA PRO A 75 18.64 42.99 12.14
C PRO A 75 18.07 41.61 12.46
N THR A 76 17.37 41.01 11.49
CA THR A 76 17.14 39.57 11.46
C THR A 76 18.51 38.91 11.44
N GLU A 77 18.91 38.31 12.55
CA GLU A 77 20.11 37.48 12.59
C GLU A 77 19.94 36.38 11.55
N THR A 78 20.64 36.53 10.42
CA THR A 78 20.75 35.48 9.44
C THR A 78 21.77 34.51 10.00
N PHE A 79 21.30 33.56 10.80
CA PHE A 79 22.07 32.37 11.06
C PHE A 79 22.32 31.70 9.70
N THR A 80 23.60 31.44 9.45
CA THR A 80 24.01 30.56 8.37
C THR A 80 24.39 29.29 9.08
N PRO A 81 23.87 28.11 8.69
CA PRO A 81 24.25 26.86 9.33
C PRO A 81 25.77 26.76 9.36
N ALA A 82 26.32 26.40 10.52
CA ALA A 82 27.76 26.20 10.62
C ALA A 82 28.21 25.18 9.56
N SER A 83 29.38 25.38 8.98
CA SER A 83 29.90 24.47 7.95
C SER A 83 29.98 23.05 8.53
N GLY A 84 29.25 22.10 7.95
CA GLY A 84 29.16 20.72 8.45
C GLY A 84 27.80 20.36 9.06
N TYR A 85 26.87 21.32 9.16
CA TYR A 85 25.52 21.10 9.67
C TYR A 85 24.46 21.31 8.58
N GLY A 86 23.38 20.53 8.68
CA GLY A 86 22.25 20.54 7.75
C GLY A 86 21.33 21.75 7.87
N PRO A 87 20.12 21.69 7.30
CA PRO A 87 19.16 22.80 7.33
C PRO A 87 18.70 23.19 8.74
N TRP A 88 18.84 22.30 9.72
CA TRP A 88 18.44 22.49 11.11
C TRP A 88 19.50 23.19 11.98
N GLY A 89 20.73 23.35 11.50
CA GLY A 89 21.82 23.93 12.27
C GLY A 89 22.50 22.92 13.20
N SER A 90 23.21 23.42 14.22
CA SER A 90 24.06 22.62 15.11
C SER A 90 23.44 22.27 16.46
N ASP A 91 22.28 22.84 16.79
CA ASP A 91 21.56 22.50 18.00
C ASP A 91 20.68 21.26 17.74
N PRO A 92 20.43 20.39 18.74
CA PRO A 92 19.56 19.23 18.57
C PRO A 92 18.15 19.64 18.13
N VAL A 93 17.59 18.90 17.17
CA VAL A 93 16.20 19.08 16.72
C VAL A 93 15.25 18.51 17.76
N VAL A 94 14.48 19.35 18.43
CA VAL A 94 13.51 18.95 19.46
C VAL A 94 12.25 18.40 18.80
N VAL A 95 11.94 17.12 19.06
CA VAL A 95 10.81 16.40 18.45
C VAL A 95 9.75 16.11 19.50
N ALA A 96 8.55 16.68 19.32
CA ALA A 96 7.36 16.31 20.07
C ALA A 96 6.55 15.22 19.35
N VAL A 97 5.71 14.52 20.11
CA VAL A 97 4.89 13.40 19.63
C VAL A 97 3.42 13.69 19.89
N ASP A 98 2.63 13.73 18.81
CA ASP A 98 1.18 13.90 18.85
C ASP A 98 0.53 12.59 18.40
N ALA A 99 0.06 11.79 19.36
CA ALA A 99 -0.37 10.41 19.12
C ALA A 99 -1.69 10.07 19.82
N PRO A 100 -2.44 9.05 19.32
CA PRO A 100 -3.63 8.56 20.00
C PRO A 100 -3.31 7.91 21.35
N ASP A 101 -4.27 7.99 22.29
CA ASP A 101 -4.19 7.33 23.61
C ASP A 101 -4.67 5.88 23.51
N ASP A 102 -3.93 5.05 22.76
CA ASP A 102 -4.21 3.62 22.53
C ASP A 102 -3.30 2.67 23.34
N GLY A 103 -2.39 3.24 24.14
CA GLY A 103 -1.42 2.51 24.96
C GLY A 103 -0.14 2.08 24.23
N ARG A 104 0.02 2.42 22.94
CA ARG A 104 1.25 2.18 22.17
C ARG A 104 2.31 3.25 22.47
N ASP A 105 3.55 2.84 22.60
CA ASP A 105 4.67 3.73 22.94
C ASP A 105 5.27 4.40 21.69
N TYR A 106 4.52 5.33 21.10
CA TYR A 106 4.95 6.06 19.91
C TYR A 106 6.24 6.86 20.10
N ALA A 107 6.52 7.34 21.32
CA ALA A 107 7.74 8.08 21.61
C ALA A 107 8.99 7.22 21.44
N THR A 108 8.92 5.94 21.84
CA THR A 108 10.00 4.98 21.59
C THR A 108 10.22 4.74 20.10
N LEU A 109 9.16 4.63 19.30
CA LEU A 109 9.27 4.45 17.83
C LEU A 109 9.92 5.66 17.15
N VAL A 110 9.55 6.88 17.57
CA VAL A 110 10.18 8.11 17.07
C VAL A 110 11.65 8.16 17.48
N SER A 111 11.97 7.81 18.73
CA SER A 111 13.35 7.76 19.21
C SER A 111 14.22 6.75 18.46
N GLU A 112 13.65 5.62 18.03
CA GLU A 112 14.36 4.65 17.21
C GLU A 112 14.69 5.23 15.83
N ALA A 113 13.71 5.84 15.17
CA ALA A 113 13.89 6.46 13.86
C ALA A 113 14.87 7.65 13.86
N THR A 114 14.87 8.47 14.92
CA THR A 114 15.86 9.55 15.03
C THR A 114 17.27 8.99 15.23
N THR A 115 17.41 7.94 16.04
CA THR A 115 18.69 7.25 16.26
C THR A 115 19.27 6.68 14.95
N PHE A 116 18.41 6.19 14.04
CA PHE A 116 18.86 5.75 12.72
C PHE A 116 19.56 6.88 11.95
N TRP A 117 18.97 8.08 11.93
CA TRP A 117 19.56 9.21 11.21
C TRP A 117 20.84 9.71 11.87
N GLU A 118 20.88 9.87 13.20
CA GLU A 118 22.10 10.24 13.94
C GLU A 118 23.24 9.23 13.69
N ALA A 119 22.92 7.93 13.59
CA ALA A 119 23.93 6.91 13.36
C ALA A 119 24.46 6.86 11.92
N ASN A 120 23.76 7.48 10.95
CA ASN A 120 24.06 7.36 9.53
C ASN A 120 24.20 8.71 8.78
N ASP A 121 24.12 9.82 9.49
CA ASP A 121 24.09 11.19 8.96
C ASP A 121 25.28 11.51 8.02
N ALA A 122 26.51 11.24 8.44
CA ALA A 122 27.71 11.49 7.67
C ALA A 122 27.74 10.66 6.38
N ARG A 123 27.07 9.50 6.36
CA ARG A 123 27.01 8.60 5.21
C ARG A 123 25.98 9.06 4.18
N TYR A 124 24.78 9.42 4.62
CA TYR A 124 23.64 9.67 3.72
C TYR A 124 23.38 11.16 3.49
N LEU A 125 23.65 12.02 4.48
CA LEU A 125 23.37 13.46 4.43
C LEU A 125 24.61 14.29 4.07
N GLY A 126 25.79 13.81 4.46
CA GLY A 126 27.05 14.54 4.30
C GLY A 126 27.22 15.70 5.29
N TYR A 127 26.42 15.72 6.35
CA TYR A 127 26.47 16.62 7.49
C TYR A 127 25.97 15.88 8.74
N GLU A 128 26.21 16.45 9.92
CA GLU A 128 25.77 15.88 11.20
C GLU A 128 24.37 16.38 11.57
N VAL A 129 23.56 15.52 12.20
CA VAL A 129 22.28 15.88 12.82
C VAL A 129 22.14 15.21 14.19
N ASP A 130 21.63 15.97 15.16
CA ASP A 130 21.28 15.49 16.49
C ASP A 130 19.78 15.74 16.74
N TYR A 131 19.12 14.83 17.46
CA TYR A 131 17.71 14.94 17.85
C TYR A 131 17.53 14.89 19.38
N GLU A 132 16.50 15.57 19.87
CA GLU A 132 16.01 15.44 21.23
C GLU A 132 14.52 15.07 21.20
N VAL A 133 14.20 13.80 21.42
CA VAL A 133 12.80 13.36 21.51
C VAL A 133 12.24 13.67 22.90
N ASP A 134 11.44 14.72 22.99
CA ASP A 134 10.61 15.04 24.15
C ASP A 134 9.16 15.09 23.69
N ALA A 135 8.44 13.99 23.92
CA ALA A 135 7.06 13.81 23.50
C ALA A 135 6.13 14.95 23.94
N ASN A 136 6.43 15.65 25.04
CA ASN A 136 5.60 16.71 25.60
C ASN A 136 6.26 18.10 25.51
N ALA A 137 7.26 18.28 24.63
CA ALA A 137 7.94 19.57 24.45
C ALA A 137 6.92 20.67 24.13
N SER A 138 7.03 21.80 24.85
CA SER A 138 6.12 22.94 24.67
C SER A 138 6.52 23.87 23.51
N ASP A 139 7.76 23.76 23.03
CA ASP A 139 8.32 24.55 21.93
C ASP A 139 9.22 23.66 21.06
N PRO A 140 8.65 22.65 20.37
CA PRO A 140 9.44 21.73 19.55
C PRO A 140 9.84 22.36 18.21
N ASP A 141 10.92 21.88 17.62
CA ASP A 141 11.28 22.15 16.23
C ASP A 141 10.36 21.39 15.26
N MET A 142 9.96 20.18 15.65
CA MET A 142 9.16 19.26 14.85
C MET A 142 8.13 18.51 15.70
N VAL A 143 6.97 18.23 15.13
CA VAL A 143 5.95 17.35 15.70
C VAL A 143 5.78 16.14 14.77
N VAL A 144 5.99 14.94 15.30
CA VAL A 144 5.55 13.70 14.62
C VAL A 144 4.12 13.42 15.06
N ARG A 145 3.18 13.55 14.12
CA ARG A 145 1.75 13.37 14.33
C ARG A 145 1.27 12.04 13.76
N PHE A 146 0.69 11.21 14.61
CA PHE A 146 0.09 9.94 14.24
C PHE A 146 -1.42 10.10 14.01
N SER A 147 -1.91 9.72 12.83
CA SER A 147 -3.33 9.83 12.48
C SER A 147 -3.82 8.77 11.50
N ASP A 148 -5.10 8.39 11.56
CA ASP A 148 -5.68 7.43 10.62
C ASP A 148 -5.74 7.96 9.17
N THR A 149 -5.77 9.29 9.03
CA THR A 149 -5.82 10.00 7.75
C THR A 149 -4.62 10.92 7.62
N ILE A 150 -3.92 10.82 6.50
CA ILE A 150 -2.82 11.71 6.13
C ILE A 150 -3.39 12.87 5.32
N PRO A 151 -2.98 14.12 5.56
CA PRO A 151 -3.35 15.23 4.69
C PRO A 151 -2.91 14.96 3.25
N GLU A 152 -3.45 15.75 2.32
CA GLU A 152 -2.94 15.69 0.94
C GLU A 152 -1.42 15.91 0.95
N CYS A 153 -0.71 14.94 0.38
CA CYS A 153 0.74 14.95 0.31
C CYS A 153 1.16 14.90 -1.15
N SER A 154 1.29 16.07 -1.79
CA SER A 154 1.78 16.20 -3.17
C SER A 154 0.98 15.37 -4.19
N GLY A 155 -0.34 15.36 -4.06
CA GLY A 155 -1.28 14.67 -4.94
C GLY A 155 -1.48 13.18 -4.66
N GLN A 156 -0.86 12.65 -3.60
CA GLN A 156 -0.96 11.22 -3.25
C GLN A 156 -2.12 10.98 -2.28
N ALA A 157 -3.09 10.16 -2.71
CA ALA A 157 -4.27 9.81 -1.92
C ALA A 157 -4.01 8.67 -0.91
N ASP A 158 -3.03 7.82 -1.18
CA ASP A 158 -2.73 6.61 -0.41
C ASP A 158 -1.44 6.74 0.43
N ALA A 159 -1.01 7.97 0.72
CA ALA A 159 0.18 8.22 1.52
C ALA A 159 0.03 7.64 2.93
N VAL A 160 1.08 6.96 3.39
CA VAL A 160 1.20 6.42 4.75
C VAL A 160 2.04 7.30 5.65
N GLY A 161 2.75 8.27 5.07
CA GLY A 161 3.43 9.34 5.77
C GLY A 161 3.44 10.60 4.91
N CYS A 162 3.74 11.74 5.54
CA CYS A 162 3.97 12.99 4.83
C CYS A 162 4.82 13.95 5.64
N ALA A 163 5.93 14.39 5.06
CA ALA A 163 6.81 15.39 5.64
C ALA A 163 7.17 16.52 4.66
N PRO A 164 7.52 17.71 5.20
CA PRO A 164 8.09 18.77 4.39
C PRO A 164 9.46 18.36 3.85
N TYR A 165 9.68 18.60 2.56
CA TYR A 165 11.00 18.43 1.92
C TYR A 165 11.89 19.66 2.19
N ILE A 166 12.83 19.54 3.14
CA ILE A 166 13.64 20.64 3.66
C ILE A 166 15.09 20.50 3.21
N THR A 167 15.54 21.42 2.36
CA THR A 167 16.92 21.46 1.83
C THR A 167 17.75 22.63 2.37
N ARG A 168 17.12 23.53 3.12
CA ARG A 168 17.73 24.78 3.61
C ARG A 168 16.90 25.38 4.75
N GLU A 169 17.59 26.03 5.67
CA GLU A 169 17.02 26.65 6.88
C GLU A 169 15.83 27.57 6.61
N ARG A 170 15.91 28.41 5.55
CA ARG A 170 14.80 29.31 5.16
C ARG A 170 13.54 28.63 4.63
N GLN A 171 13.41 27.30 4.72
CA GLN A 171 12.15 26.57 4.53
C GLN A 171 11.42 26.31 5.84
N ILE A 172 12.13 26.34 6.97
CA ILE A 172 11.64 25.86 8.25
C ILE A 172 10.68 26.89 8.85
N ASP A 173 9.45 26.47 9.10
CA ASP A 173 8.41 27.17 9.87
C ASP A 173 8.05 26.34 11.10
N ARG A 174 8.64 26.67 12.25
CA ARG A 174 8.54 25.86 13.47
C ARG A 174 7.17 25.99 14.16
N PRO A 175 6.58 24.89 14.67
CA PRO A 175 7.04 23.52 14.49
C PRO A 175 6.67 22.98 13.09
N GLU A 176 7.61 22.29 12.45
CA GLU A 176 7.30 21.49 11.27
C GLU A 176 6.49 20.25 11.67
N THR A 177 5.59 19.77 10.81
CA THR A 177 4.79 18.58 11.11
C THR A 177 5.12 17.43 10.17
N VAL A 178 5.46 16.28 10.74
CA VAL A 178 5.57 14.99 10.04
C VAL A 178 4.33 14.18 10.37
N TYR A 179 3.57 13.78 9.35
CA TYR A 179 2.39 12.93 9.51
C TYR A 179 2.76 11.47 9.30
N VAL A 180 2.29 10.58 10.17
CA VAL A 180 2.50 9.14 10.08
C VAL A 180 1.17 8.43 10.28
N ARG A 181 0.87 7.47 9.41
CA ARG A 181 -0.41 6.76 9.47
C ARG A 181 -0.36 5.68 10.54
N THR A 182 -1.42 5.57 11.31
CA THR A 182 -1.65 4.51 12.31
C THR A 182 -2.07 3.19 11.67
N GLY A 183 -2.05 2.10 12.45
CA GLY A 183 -2.51 0.77 12.01
C GLY A 183 -1.41 -0.13 11.41
N PHE A 184 -0.16 0.31 11.45
CA PHE A 184 1.02 -0.47 11.06
C PHE A 184 1.72 -1.08 12.28
N SER A 185 2.46 -2.16 12.05
CA SER A 185 3.38 -2.76 13.02
C SER A 185 4.42 -1.75 13.52
N ASP A 186 5.09 -2.05 14.62
CA ASP A 186 6.15 -1.18 15.17
C ASP A 186 7.28 -0.96 14.16
N ASP A 187 7.82 -2.04 13.59
CA ASP A 187 8.88 -1.98 12.57
C ASP A 187 8.47 -1.14 11.36
N SER A 188 7.26 -1.35 10.81
CA SER A 188 6.76 -0.56 9.68
C SER A 188 6.49 0.89 10.05
N THR A 189 6.10 1.16 11.30
CA THR A 189 5.90 2.54 11.77
C THR A 189 7.23 3.27 11.90
N VAL A 190 8.27 2.60 12.42
CA VAL A 190 9.65 3.13 12.46
C VAL A 190 10.15 3.41 11.05
N GLU A 191 9.99 2.49 10.10
CA GLU A 191 10.41 2.67 8.70
C GLU A 191 9.73 3.89 8.05
N ILE A 192 8.42 4.11 8.31
CA ILE A 192 7.73 5.31 7.84
C ILE A 192 8.34 6.57 8.47
N ILE A 193 8.56 6.59 9.79
CA ILE A 193 9.14 7.77 10.45
C ILE A 193 10.55 8.04 9.91
N GLU A 194 11.39 7.02 9.74
CA GLU A 194 12.73 7.14 9.14
C GLU A 194 12.65 7.75 7.73
N HIS A 195 11.74 7.27 6.89
CA HIS A 195 11.53 7.81 5.54
C HIS A 195 11.14 9.28 5.57
N GLU A 196 10.12 9.62 6.37
CA GLU A 196 9.61 10.98 6.45
C GLU A 196 10.63 11.96 7.05
N LEU A 197 11.40 11.53 8.04
CA LEU A 197 12.53 12.30 8.57
C LEU A 197 13.60 12.56 7.49
N GLY A 198 13.84 11.60 6.59
CA GLY A 198 14.71 11.79 5.43
C GLY A 198 14.32 13.00 4.57
N HIS A 199 13.02 13.24 4.35
CA HIS A 199 12.54 14.44 3.66
C HIS A 199 12.84 15.73 4.42
N THR A 200 12.70 15.72 5.74
CA THR A 200 13.08 16.85 6.60
C THR A 200 14.58 17.11 6.63
N LEU A 201 15.37 16.16 6.14
CA LEU A 201 16.82 16.20 5.98
C LEU A 201 17.23 16.38 4.51
N GLY A 202 16.30 16.72 3.62
CA GLY A 202 16.59 17.09 2.25
C GLY A 202 16.87 15.92 1.32
N LEU A 203 16.49 14.70 1.70
CA LEU A 203 16.50 13.54 0.81
C LEU A 203 15.18 13.45 0.04
N ALA A 204 15.28 13.20 -1.26
CA ALA A 204 14.16 12.92 -2.14
C ALA A 204 13.95 11.40 -2.29
N HIS A 205 12.83 11.03 -2.92
CA HIS A 205 12.62 9.62 -3.21
C HIS A 205 13.73 9.03 -4.10
N GLY A 206 14.25 7.87 -3.68
CA GLY A 206 15.32 7.14 -4.36
C GLY A 206 16.74 7.58 -4.02
N ASP A 207 16.91 8.60 -3.17
CA ASP A 207 18.23 8.93 -2.59
C ASP A 207 18.69 7.83 -1.63
N GLU A 208 19.99 7.76 -1.34
CA GLU A 208 20.51 6.75 -0.40
C GLU A 208 20.08 7.07 1.05
N PRO A 209 19.63 6.07 1.84
CA PRO A 209 19.49 4.66 1.50
C PRO A 209 18.28 4.38 0.59
N ALA A 210 18.55 3.86 -0.62
CA ALA A 210 17.55 3.85 -1.70
C ALA A 210 16.33 2.96 -1.42
N ALA A 211 16.47 1.93 -0.59
CA ALA A 211 15.33 1.09 -0.19
C ALA A 211 14.40 1.84 0.78
N LEU A 212 14.97 2.54 1.76
CA LEU A 212 14.23 3.34 2.74
C LEU A 212 13.56 4.54 2.07
N MET A 213 14.33 5.33 1.31
CA MET A 213 13.80 6.52 0.63
C MET A 213 13.01 6.19 -0.64
N ASN A 214 12.71 4.93 -0.93
CA ASN A 214 11.89 4.62 -2.11
C ASN A 214 10.46 5.14 -1.90
N ALA A 215 9.82 5.63 -2.97
CA ALA A 215 8.42 6.07 -2.91
C ALA A 215 7.42 4.94 -2.61
N THR A 216 7.88 3.68 -2.66
CA THR A 216 7.07 2.48 -2.42
C THR A 216 7.89 1.48 -1.61
N GLY A 217 7.27 0.90 -0.58
CA GLY A 217 7.83 -0.14 0.27
C GLY A 217 6.79 -1.19 0.64
N ILE A 218 7.24 -2.24 1.33
CA ILE A 218 6.34 -3.24 1.93
C ILE A 218 6.18 -2.86 3.40
N LEU A 219 4.94 -2.64 3.82
CA LEU A 219 4.59 -2.33 5.20
C LEU A 219 3.60 -3.35 5.72
N TYR A 220 3.76 -3.68 6.99
CA TYR A 220 2.95 -4.66 7.68
C TYR A 220 2.01 -3.98 8.67
N THR A 221 0.77 -4.43 8.70
CA THR A 221 -0.25 -3.92 9.62
C THR A 221 -0.01 -4.43 11.03
N THR A 222 -0.69 -3.86 12.03
CA THR A 222 -0.79 -4.52 13.34
C THR A 222 -1.44 -5.90 13.19
N PRO A 223 -1.18 -6.85 14.11
CA PRO A 223 -1.74 -8.20 14.04
C PRO A 223 -3.26 -8.22 13.80
N ARG A 224 -3.72 -9.12 12.94
CA ARG A 224 -5.15 -9.32 12.61
C ARG A 224 -5.59 -10.76 12.89
N THR A 225 -6.90 -11.00 12.76
CA THR A 225 -7.45 -12.34 12.97
C THR A 225 -7.21 -13.22 11.75
N ASN A 226 -6.52 -14.34 11.97
CA ASN A 226 -6.21 -15.34 10.97
C ASN A 226 -7.48 -16.01 10.40
N ALA A 227 -7.40 -16.41 9.13
CA ALA A 227 -8.45 -17.13 8.40
C ALA A 227 -8.89 -18.39 9.16
N THR A 228 -7.93 -19.08 9.77
CA THR A 228 -8.15 -20.29 10.56
C THR A 228 -9.02 -20.07 11.81
N GLU A 229 -9.13 -18.81 12.26
CA GLU A 229 -9.94 -18.41 13.42
C GLU A 229 -11.30 -17.79 13.00
N LYS A 230 -11.54 -17.61 11.70
CA LYS A 230 -12.77 -17.05 11.17
C LYS A 230 -13.78 -18.16 10.89
N ALA A 231 -15.03 -17.91 11.28
CA ALA A 231 -16.15 -18.78 10.90
C ALA A 231 -16.35 -18.87 9.38
N PHE A 232 -15.98 -17.82 8.65
CA PHE A 232 -15.97 -17.79 7.19
C PHE A 232 -14.77 -16.95 6.70
N PRO A 233 -13.72 -17.57 6.14
CA PRO A 233 -12.45 -16.91 5.82
C PRO A 233 -12.35 -16.33 4.39
N TRP A 234 -13.47 -15.90 3.80
CA TRP A 234 -13.51 -15.35 2.43
C TRP A 234 -14.21 -13.99 2.39
N ASP A 235 -13.87 -13.18 1.39
CA ASP A 235 -14.48 -11.86 1.19
C ASP A 235 -15.94 -11.96 0.73
N ASP A 236 -16.28 -12.99 -0.05
CA ASP A 236 -17.65 -13.24 -0.51
C ASP A 236 -17.94 -14.74 -0.72
N PRO A 237 -19.23 -15.14 -0.80
CA PRO A 237 -19.63 -16.54 -0.88
C PRO A 237 -19.74 -17.09 -2.32
N ASN A 238 -19.25 -16.38 -3.33
CA ASN A 238 -19.36 -16.80 -4.73
C ASN A 238 -18.00 -17.28 -5.22
N PHE A 239 -17.96 -18.50 -5.72
CA PHE A 239 -16.72 -19.16 -6.12
C PHE A 239 -16.69 -19.44 -7.61
N THR A 240 -15.57 -19.17 -8.26
CA THR A 240 -15.27 -19.73 -9.58
C THR A 240 -14.50 -21.04 -9.46
N VAL A 241 -14.93 -22.06 -10.21
CA VAL A 241 -14.42 -23.42 -10.09
C VAL A 241 -13.82 -23.91 -11.40
N TYR A 242 -12.58 -24.38 -11.36
CA TYR A 242 -11.94 -25.08 -12.46
C TYR A 242 -11.61 -26.52 -12.06
N ILE A 243 -11.90 -27.47 -12.98
CA ILE A 243 -11.61 -28.89 -12.80
C ILE A 243 -10.64 -29.32 -13.90
N ASP A 244 -9.42 -29.68 -13.51
CA ASP A 244 -8.45 -30.37 -14.37
C ASP A 244 -8.57 -31.88 -14.18
N ASP A 245 -9.44 -32.50 -14.96
CA ASP A 245 -9.73 -33.94 -14.95
C ASP A 245 -8.93 -34.75 -15.98
N THR A 246 -7.88 -34.15 -16.57
CA THR A 246 -7.06 -34.79 -17.61
C THR A 246 -6.50 -36.15 -17.17
N ASN A 247 -6.18 -36.30 -15.88
CA ASN A 247 -5.64 -37.53 -15.30
C ASN A 247 -6.66 -38.33 -14.48
N ALA A 248 -7.95 -37.99 -14.54
CA ALA A 248 -8.98 -38.78 -13.87
C ALA A 248 -9.20 -40.10 -14.62
N SER A 249 -9.36 -41.21 -13.89
CA SER A 249 -9.67 -42.52 -14.47
C SER A 249 -11.00 -42.53 -15.24
N ASP A 250 -11.97 -41.76 -14.76
CA ASP A 250 -13.25 -41.48 -15.43
C ASP A 250 -13.57 -39.98 -15.27
N PRO A 251 -13.20 -39.13 -16.25
CA PRO A 251 -13.38 -37.69 -16.16
C PRO A 251 -14.84 -37.24 -16.01
N ASP A 252 -15.78 -37.90 -16.68
CA ASP A 252 -17.20 -37.54 -16.61
C ASP A 252 -17.76 -37.78 -15.21
N ALA A 253 -17.53 -38.98 -14.66
CA ALA A 253 -17.98 -39.33 -13.32
C ALA A 253 -17.22 -38.56 -12.23
N ALA A 254 -15.94 -38.25 -12.43
CA ALA A 254 -15.18 -37.39 -11.52
C ALA A 254 -15.75 -35.97 -11.46
N ARG A 255 -16.10 -35.37 -12.60
CA ARG A 255 -16.78 -34.05 -12.62
C ARG A 255 -18.13 -34.10 -11.90
N GLU A 256 -18.88 -35.18 -12.05
CA GLU A 256 -20.14 -35.35 -11.35
C GLU A 256 -19.94 -35.40 -9.82
N GLN A 257 -18.94 -36.15 -9.36
CA GLN A 257 -18.57 -36.23 -7.94
C GLN A 257 -18.16 -34.87 -7.35
N VAL A 258 -17.37 -34.08 -8.09
CA VAL A 258 -17.02 -32.71 -7.69
C VAL A 258 -18.27 -31.84 -7.58
N ARG A 259 -19.20 -31.94 -8.53
CA ARG A 259 -20.46 -31.18 -8.49
C ARG A 259 -21.30 -31.54 -7.27
N HIS A 260 -21.53 -32.82 -7.02
CA HIS A 260 -22.26 -33.28 -5.82
C HIS A 260 -21.60 -32.76 -4.52
N ALA A 261 -20.26 -32.72 -4.49
CA ALA A 261 -19.54 -32.18 -3.35
C ALA A 261 -19.77 -30.68 -3.11
N LEU A 262 -19.75 -29.87 -4.18
CA LEU A 262 -19.95 -28.43 -4.07
C LEU A 262 -21.43 -28.06 -3.90
N ASP A 263 -22.33 -28.78 -4.57
CA ASP A 263 -23.79 -28.61 -4.44
C ASP A 263 -24.23 -28.87 -2.98
N TYR A 264 -23.63 -29.83 -2.29
CA TYR A 264 -23.86 -30.07 -0.86
C TYR A 264 -23.65 -28.81 0.01
N PHE A 265 -22.64 -28.00 -0.29
CA PHE A 265 -22.40 -26.74 0.41
C PHE A 265 -23.32 -25.62 -0.07
N ALA A 266 -23.57 -25.54 -1.39
CA ALA A 266 -24.51 -24.56 -1.97
C ALA A 266 -25.95 -24.74 -1.43
N ASP A 267 -26.34 -25.98 -1.13
CA ASP A 267 -27.66 -26.33 -0.60
C ASP A 267 -27.80 -26.11 0.93
N GLY A 268 -26.78 -25.56 1.60
CA GLY A 268 -26.80 -25.23 3.02
C GLY A 268 -26.35 -26.39 3.91
N ALA A 269 -25.11 -26.84 3.71
CA ALA A 269 -24.48 -27.87 4.53
C ALA A 269 -24.60 -27.53 6.04
N PRO A 270 -25.07 -28.45 6.91
CA PRO A 270 -25.31 -28.16 8.32
C PRO A 270 -24.06 -27.65 9.05
N GLY A 271 -24.17 -26.48 9.66
CA GLY A 271 -23.06 -25.87 10.42
C GLY A 271 -22.07 -25.09 9.55
N MET A 272 -22.32 -24.96 8.24
CA MET A 272 -21.53 -24.16 7.32
C MET A 272 -22.25 -22.87 6.93
N THR A 273 -21.51 -21.95 6.32
CA THR A 273 -22.07 -20.74 5.71
C THR A 273 -23.07 -21.08 4.61
N ASP A 274 -24.22 -20.43 4.64
CA ASP A 274 -25.27 -20.55 3.62
C ASP A 274 -25.04 -19.62 2.41
N ASN A 275 -25.83 -19.83 1.35
CA ASN A 275 -25.84 -19.01 0.12
C ASN A 275 -24.52 -19.02 -0.65
N LEU A 276 -23.80 -20.13 -0.58
CA LEU A 276 -22.61 -20.33 -1.40
C LEU A 276 -23.02 -20.59 -2.85
N THR A 277 -22.30 -20.00 -3.80
CA THR A 277 -22.52 -20.25 -5.23
C THR A 277 -21.24 -20.70 -5.90
N TYR A 278 -21.38 -21.61 -6.87
CA TYR A 278 -20.25 -22.16 -7.62
C TYR A 278 -20.49 -22.00 -9.11
N THR A 279 -19.60 -21.24 -9.77
CA THR A 279 -19.62 -21.01 -11.22
C THR A 279 -18.44 -21.72 -11.85
N TYR A 280 -18.69 -22.69 -12.72
CA TYR A 280 -17.63 -23.43 -13.41
C TYR A 280 -17.05 -22.61 -14.56
N VAL A 281 -15.72 -22.54 -14.62
CA VAL A 281 -14.95 -21.80 -15.64
C VAL A 281 -13.99 -22.74 -16.35
N ASP A 282 -13.61 -22.39 -17.58
CA ASP A 282 -12.72 -23.20 -18.43
C ASP A 282 -11.24 -22.80 -18.31
N ASP A 283 -10.94 -21.57 -17.86
CA ASP A 283 -9.57 -21.09 -17.64
C ASP A 283 -9.20 -21.21 -16.15
N PRO A 284 -8.13 -21.95 -15.80
CA PRO A 284 -7.68 -22.01 -14.41
C PRO A 284 -7.34 -20.64 -13.83
N ALA A 285 -6.91 -19.67 -14.64
CA ALA A 285 -6.56 -18.33 -14.17
C ALA A 285 -7.77 -17.57 -13.59
N ASP A 286 -8.98 -17.88 -14.06
CA ASP A 286 -10.22 -17.27 -13.60
C ASP A 286 -10.82 -17.99 -12.38
N ALA A 287 -10.21 -19.10 -11.93
CA ALA A 287 -10.73 -19.96 -10.87
C ALA A 287 -10.09 -19.71 -9.50
N GLU A 288 -10.94 -19.54 -8.49
CA GLU A 288 -10.60 -19.50 -7.07
C GLU A 288 -10.52 -20.91 -6.47
N VAL A 289 -11.39 -21.82 -6.92
CA VAL A 289 -11.40 -23.22 -6.51
C VAL A 289 -10.86 -24.08 -7.63
N ARG A 290 -9.75 -24.76 -7.39
CA ARG A 290 -9.10 -25.60 -8.41
C ARG A 290 -9.04 -27.05 -7.96
N ILE A 291 -9.70 -27.94 -8.69
CA ILE A 291 -9.62 -29.38 -8.45
C ILE A 291 -8.76 -29.99 -9.55
N SER A 292 -7.76 -30.80 -9.18
CA SER A 292 -6.86 -31.42 -10.16
C SER A 292 -6.50 -32.85 -9.79
N PHE A 293 -6.27 -33.68 -10.80
CA PHE A 293 -5.85 -35.07 -10.66
C PHE A 293 -4.38 -35.22 -11.04
N ALA A 294 -3.59 -35.86 -10.18
CA ALA A 294 -2.15 -35.99 -10.35
C ALA A 294 -1.64 -37.41 -10.07
N ASP A 295 -0.54 -37.79 -10.71
CA ASP A 295 0.10 -39.10 -10.48
C ASP A 295 0.76 -39.22 -9.10
N SER A 296 1.08 -38.10 -8.46
CA SER A 296 1.76 -38.07 -7.17
C SER A 296 1.36 -36.84 -6.35
N SER A 297 1.26 -37.00 -5.03
CA SER A 297 0.93 -35.90 -4.13
C SER A 297 2.13 -34.99 -3.89
N PRO A 298 1.97 -33.67 -4.00
CA PRO A 298 3.02 -32.71 -3.63
C PRO A 298 3.12 -32.52 -2.10
N CYS A 299 2.18 -33.04 -1.33
CA CYS A 299 2.05 -32.71 0.09
C CYS A 299 2.80 -33.71 0.98
N ALA A 300 2.52 -35.01 0.82
CA ALA A 300 3.22 -36.06 1.56
C ALA A 300 3.26 -37.38 0.78
N PRO A 301 4.33 -38.19 0.93
CA PRO A 301 4.37 -39.52 0.34
C PRO A 301 3.17 -40.38 0.78
N GLY A 302 2.41 -40.88 -0.18
CA GLY A 302 1.25 -41.75 0.06
C GLY A 302 -0.06 -41.03 0.42
N ALA A 303 -0.09 -39.68 0.41
CA ALA A 303 -1.36 -38.95 0.53
C ALA A 303 -2.19 -39.11 -0.76
N VAL A 304 -3.44 -39.53 -0.63
CA VAL A 304 -4.39 -39.73 -1.74
C VAL A 304 -5.16 -38.46 -2.10
N SER A 305 -5.21 -37.49 -1.18
CA SER A 305 -5.58 -36.11 -1.52
C SER A 305 -4.83 -35.13 -0.63
N CYS A 306 -4.66 -33.92 -1.11
CA CYS A 306 -4.25 -32.78 -0.29
C CYS A 306 -4.74 -31.47 -0.88
N ALA A 307 -4.66 -30.41 -0.10
CA ALA A 307 -5.04 -29.10 -0.56
C ALA A 307 -4.15 -27.99 0.04
N ALA A 308 -4.16 -26.83 -0.61
CA ALA A 308 -3.45 -25.64 -0.19
C ALA A 308 -4.27 -24.40 -0.58
N ALA A 309 -4.23 -23.36 0.26
CA ALA A 309 -4.83 -22.07 -0.03
C ALA A 309 -3.75 -21.00 -0.29
N SER A 310 -4.17 -19.94 -0.97
CA SER A 310 -3.48 -18.66 -1.02
C SER A 310 -4.42 -17.58 -0.52
N GLY A 311 -3.87 -16.43 -0.13
CA GLY A 311 -4.68 -15.39 0.50
C GLY A 311 -3.91 -14.10 0.73
N TYR A 312 -4.56 -13.23 1.51
CA TYR A 312 -4.03 -11.96 1.98
C TYR A 312 -3.40 -12.13 3.37
N ASP A 313 -2.18 -11.62 3.51
CA ASP A 313 -1.37 -11.57 4.74
C ASP A 313 -0.78 -10.13 4.83
N PRO A 314 -1.53 -9.18 5.41
CA PRO A 314 -1.11 -7.80 5.62
C PRO A 314 -0.22 -7.59 6.85
N ASP A 315 -0.23 -8.47 7.86
CA ASP A 315 0.58 -8.28 9.07
C ASP A 315 1.92 -9.03 9.04
N GLY A 316 2.14 -9.87 8.02
CA GLY A 316 3.42 -10.47 7.67
C GLY A 316 3.80 -11.65 8.55
N ASP A 317 2.84 -12.28 9.24
CA ASP A 317 3.08 -13.38 10.18
C ASP A 317 3.09 -14.77 9.52
N GLU A 318 2.98 -14.81 8.18
CA GLU A 318 2.87 -16.02 7.35
C GLU A 318 1.55 -16.79 7.52
N ALA A 319 0.59 -16.28 8.31
CA ALA A 319 -0.78 -16.75 8.34
C ALA A 319 -1.66 -15.88 7.44
N LEU A 320 -2.62 -16.50 6.77
CA LEU A 320 -3.55 -15.78 5.91
C LEU A 320 -4.71 -15.31 6.77
N GLU A 321 -5.18 -14.07 6.60
CA GLU A 321 -6.41 -13.59 7.22
C GLU A 321 -7.62 -13.85 6.34
N THR A 322 -7.45 -13.81 5.03
CA THR A 322 -8.52 -14.07 4.06
C THR A 322 -7.99 -14.93 2.92
N TYR A 323 -8.70 -16.00 2.58
CA TYR A 323 -8.41 -16.82 1.42
C TYR A 323 -8.89 -16.16 0.14
N ASN A 324 -8.10 -16.30 -0.94
CA ASN A 324 -8.48 -15.86 -2.29
C ASN A 324 -8.58 -17.03 -3.27
N SER A 325 -7.95 -18.17 -2.96
CA SER A 325 -8.05 -19.37 -3.75
C SER A 325 -7.66 -20.57 -2.91
N TYR A 326 -8.19 -21.74 -3.26
CA TYR A 326 -7.65 -23.00 -2.80
C TYR A 326 -7.61 -24.03 -3.91
N ARG A 327 -6.63 -24.92 -3.81
CA ARG A 327 -6.45 -26.02 -4.75
C ARG A 327 -6.53 -27.35 -4.03
N VAL A 328 -7.33 -28.27 -4.57
CA VAL A 328 -7.39 -29.68 -4.19
C VAL A 328 -6.66 -30.51 -5.25
N ILE A 329 -5.80 -31.41 -4.77
CA ILE A 329 -5.04 -32.35 -5.60
C ILE A 329 -5.42 -33.76 -5.17
N LEU A 330 -5.91 -34.54 -6.13
CA LEU A 330 -6.38 -35.91 -5.95
C LEU A 330 -5.41 -36.87 -6.64
N VAL A 331 -5.06 -37.97 -5.97
CA VAL A 331 -4.01 -38.90 -6.41
C VAL A 331 -4.49 -40.33 -6.25
N ASP A 332 -4.54 -41.07 -7.37
CA ASP A 332 -4.89 -42.51 -7.42
C ASP A 332 -6.13 -42.86 -6.57
N LEU A 333 -7.18 -42.02 -6.69
CA LEU A 333 -8.45 -42.21 -6.01
C LEU A 333 -9.42 -42.96 -6.91
N ASP A 334 -10.17 -43.87 -6.28
CA ASP A 334 -11.39 -44.40 -6.86
C ASP A 334 -12.36 -43.26 -7.17
N THR A 335 -13.00 -43.30 -8.34
CA THR A 335 -13.93 -42.25 -8.78
C THR A 335 -15.02 -41.99 -7.74
N GLU A 336 -15.54 -43.03 -7.06
CA GLU A 336 -16.58 -42.87 -6.05
C GLU A 336 -16.09 -42.16 -4.76
N ALA A 337 -14.78 -42.05 -4.55
CA ALA A 337 -14.20 -41.35 -3.40
C ALA A 337 -13.95 -39.85 -3.68
N VAL A 338 -13.98 -39.42 -4.94
CA VAL A 338 -13.63 -38.05 -5.35
C VAL A 338 -14.46 -37.01 -4.61
N GLY A 339 -15.78 -37.17 -4.58
CA GLY A 339 -16.69 -36.21 -3.98
C GLY A 339 -16.42 -36.04 -2.49
N TRP A 340 -16.14 -37.14 -1.78
CA TRP A 340 -15.82 -37.07 -0.35
C TRP A 340 -14.53 -36.29 -0.08
N HIS A 341 -13.46 -36.55 -0.84
CA HIS A 341 -12.19 -35.87 -0.64
C HIS A 341 -12.25 -34.39 -1.03
N VAL A 342 -13.00 -34.04 -2.07
CA VAL A 342 -13.24 -32.63 -2.44
C VAL A 342 -14.03 -31.95 -1.33
N GLY A 343 -15.16 -32.53 -0.91
CA GLY A 343 -16.00 -31.94 0.12
C GLY A 343 -15.29 -31.80 1.47
N TYR A 344 -14.42 -32.73 1.84
CA TYR A 344 -13.57 -32.62 3.03
C TYR A 344 -12.70 -31.35 3.01
N TRP A 345 -11.99 -31.10 1.90
CA TRP A 345 -11.12 -29.94 1.75
C TRP A 345 -11.91 -28.64 1.57
N THR A 346 -13.07 -28.69 0.91
CA THR A 346 -14.00 -27.55 0.83
C THR A 346 -14.50 -27.16 2.22
N ALA A 347 -14.91 -28.12 3.07
CA ALA A 347 -15.30 -27.80 4.45
C ALA A 347 -14.16 -27.15 5.24
N HIS A 348 -12.93 -27.67 5.10
CA HIS A 348 -11.75 -27.10 5.74
C HIS A 348 -11.55 -25.63 5.36
N TYR A 349 -11.54 -25.29 4.06
CA TYR A 349 -11.33 -23.92 3.62
C TYR A 349 -12.56 -23.01 3.75
N LEU A 350 -13.73 -23.54 4.08
CA LEU A 350 -14.90 -22.73 4.44
C LEU A 350 -14.97 -22.41 5.94
N GLY A 351 -13.94 -22.78 6.72
CA GLY A 351 -13.82 -22.43 8.15
C GLY A 351 -13.99 -23.59 9.13
N ALA A 352 -14.31 -24.80 8.65
CA ALA A 352 -14.37 -26.00 9.49
C ALA A 352 -13.04 -26.75 9.46
N GLU A 353 -11.98 -26.15 10.01
CA GLU A 353 -10.63 -26.69 9.90
C GLU A 353 -10.44 -27.97 10.71
N ALA A 354 -10.99 -28.04 11.92
CA ALA A 354 -10.93 -29.24 12.75
C ALA A 354 -11.85 -30.34 12.19
N ASP A 355 -11.54 -31.61 12.47
CA ASP A 355 -12.32 -32.73 11.92
C ASP A 355 -13.75 -32.79 12.51
N ASP A 356 -13.92 -32.43 13.78
CA ASP A 356 -15.20 -32.45 14.48
C ASP A 356 -16.13 -31.28 14.09
N GLU A 357 -15.57 -30.20 13.56
CA GLU A 357 -16.30 -29.04 13.02
C GLU A 357 -16.90 -29.32 11.64
N LYS A 358 -16.39 -30.31 10.91
CA LYS A 358 -16.88 -30.62 9.56
C LYS A 358 -18.30 -31.17 9.60
N PRO A 359 -19.13 -30.84 8.60
CA PRO A 359 -20.45 -31.45 8.47
C PRO A 359 -20.31 -32.94 8.15
N GLU A 360 -21.30 -33.73 8.54
CA GLU A 360 -21.47 -35.07 7.95
C GLU A 360 -21.55 -34.91 6.42
N PRO A 361 -20.94 -35.77 5.60
CA PRO A 361 -20.26 -37.02 5.95
C PRO A 361 -18.73 -36.86 6.07
N PHE A 362 -18.19 -35.64 6.13
CA PHE A 362 -16.75 -35.38 6.04
C PHE A 362 -15.99 -35.55 7.35
N ARG A 363 -16.64 -36.09 8.39
CA ARG A 363 -16.02 -36.41 9.67
C ARG A 363 -16.22 -37.88 10.00
N ASN A 364 -15.25 -38.50 10.66
CA ASN A 364 -15.32 -39.90 11.13
C ASN A 364 -15.68 -40.98 10.05
N ALA A 365 -15.55 -40.68 8.75
CA ALA A 365 -15.95 -41.58 7.68
C ALA A 365 -14.97 -42.75 7.47
N THR A 366 -15.53 -43.96 7.45
CA THR A 366 -14.87 -45.20 7.03
C THR A 366 -14.60 -45.21 5.52
N TYR A 367 -13.70 -46.09 5.08
CA TYR A 367 -13.37 -46.25 3.65
C TYR A 367 -14.61 -46.46 2.76
N ASN A 368 -15.60 -47.23 3.21
CA ASN A 368 -16.81 -47.49 2.44
C ASN A 368 -17.74 -46.27 2.38
N GLU A 369 -17.82 -45.48 3.47
CA GLU A 369 -18.65 -44.26 3.50
C GLU A 369 -18.09 -43.20 2.55
N ARG A 370 -16.77 -43.07 2.46
CA ARG A 370 -16.11 -42.17 1.49
C ARG A 370 -16.47 -42.47 0.04
N ARG A 371 -16.81 -43.74 -0.27
CA ARG A 371 -17.16 -44.24 -1.60
C ARG A 371 -18.67 -44.41 -1.82
N SER A 372 -19.49 -44.01 -0.87
CA SER A 372 -20.95 -44.09 -0.98
C SER A 372 -21.55 -42.86 -1.66
N GLU A 373 -22.79 -42.97 -2.13
CA GLU A 373 -23.59 -41.84 -2.62
C GLU A 373 -24.14 -41.02 -1.44
N TRP A 374 -23.26 -40.43 -0.64
CA TRP A 374 -23.63 -39.77 0.62
C TRP A 374 -24.46 -38.49 0.45
N TRP A 375 -24.61 -38.01 -0.78
CA TRP A 375 -25.41 -36.84 -1.18
C TRP A 375 -26.88 -37.17 -1.50
N THR A 376 -27.32 -38.43 -1.37
CA THR A 376 -28.69 -38.88 -1.73
C THR A 376 -29.67 -38.93 -0.58
#